data_AF-A0AAE8SGJ4-F1
#
_entry.id   AF-A0AAE8SGJ4-F1
#
_cell.length_a   1.000
_cell.length_b   1.000
_cell.length_c   1.000
_cell.angle_alpha   90.00
_cell.angle_beta   90.00
_cell.angle_gamma   90.00
#
_symmetry.space_group_name_H-M   'P 1'
#
loop_
_entity.id
_entity.type
_entity.pdbx_description
1 polymer ?
#
loop_
_entity_poly.entity_id
_entity_poly.type
_entity_poly.pdbx_seq_one_letter_code
_entity_poly.pdbx_strand_id
1 'polypeptide(L)'
;MSFREPSLLYAIMAFAAVHLDAIGKLPGDPQRLIDSLHWASIRQLRRLLEDPDPVSQAVALATTRTLCQAQIYGGTSLWRVHLNGARAILESTHARNTIIKDSDQPAHADFLSSWFNNAQALAALNPIGPFEDHVRLRSQPQPEVFFDIYGGVMSDLPVLFSEVGALVQKSRKKTSGVSGGTDISDVDIELEADILTQEIHSRLARDSAENMSFSSDNLLSLSASDIQDYALSNAGFLNTALLHIYYGVRSLSPYSIEVQYCVSQIINCAYDMSCESGLSPRVLLVAPLFTAGLCAIGPARDSIRSILVDIGKWMKTPHLSKTLALLENIWERCPSDCGFSESWKGLEIVKIDFLPY
;
A
#
# COMPACT_ATOMS: atom_id res chain seq x y z
N MET A 1 20.73 -15.86 0.28
CA MET A 1 21.14 -14.79 -0.66
C MET A 1 21.93 -13.68 0.05
N SER A 2 21.42 -13.05 1.11
CA SER A 2 22.04 -11.88 1.75
C SER A 2 23.53 -12.01 2.13
N PHE A 3 23.98 -13.12 2.74
CA PHE A 3 25.39 -13.30 3.11
C PHE A 3 26.36 -13.35 1.91
N ARG A 4 25.87 -13.60 0.70
CA ARG A 4 26.66 -13.61 -0.54
C ARG A 4 26.57 -12.29 -1.30
N GLU A 5 25.60 -11.45 -0.96
CA GLU A 5 25.25 -10.22 -1.67
C GLU A 5 25.32 -8.99 -0.75
N PRO A 6 26.44 -8.25 -0.75
CA PRO A 6 26.65 -7.13 0.17
C PRO A 6 25.56 -6.05 0.10
N SER A 7 25.02 -5.79 -1.10
CA SER A 7 23.92 -4.83 -1.32
C SER A 7 22.70 -5.15 -0.45
N LEU A 8 22.22 -6.38 -0.53
CA LEU A 8 21.08 -6.89 0.21
C LEU A 8 21.37 -7.01 1.70
N LEU A 9 22.58 -7.45 2.08
CA LEU A 9 22.99 -7.51 3.48
C LEU A 9 22.89 -6.13 4.15
N TYR A 10 23.47 -5.10 3.54
CA TYR A 10 23.40 -3.75 4.10
C TYR A 10 21.97 -3.20 4.13
N ALA A 11 21.12 -3.53 3.16
CA ALA A 11 19.71 -3.15 3.18
C ALA A 11 18.96 -3.80 4.36
N ILE A 12 19.17 -5.11 4.58
CA ILE A 12 18.58 -5.84 5.71
C ILE A 12 19.07 -5.28 7.04
N MET A 13 20.37 -4.97 7.15
CA MET A 13 20.92 -4.35 8.35
C MET A 13 20.33 -2.96 8.59
N ALA A 14 20.14 -2.14 7.55
CA ALA A 14 19.50 -0.84 7.69
C ALA A 14 18.05 -0.98 8.16
N PHE A 15 17.30 -1.92 7.57
CA PHE A 15 15.94 -2.24 7.99
C PHE A 15 15.87 -2.69 9.45
N ALA A 16 16.73 -3.63 9.85
CA ALA A 16 16.83 -4.07 11.23
C ALA A 16 17.22 -2.93 12.18
N ALA A 17 18.12 -2.04 11.75
CA ALA A 17 18.52 -0.88 12.54
C ALA A 17 17.35 0.09 12.79
N VAL A 18 16.47 0.32 11.80
CA VAL A 18 15.24 1.11 11.98
C VAL A 18 14.36 0.50 13.07
N HIS A 19 14.17 -0.82 13.09
CA HIS A 19 13.40 -1.49 14.14
C HIS A 19 14.07 -1.41 15.52
N LEU A 20 15.38 -1.66 15.59
CA LEU A 20 16.14 -1.63 16.83
C LEU A 20 16.20 -0.22 17.44
N ASP A 21 16.27 0.81 16.60
CA ASP A 21 16.18 2.21 17.03
C ASP A 21 14.81 2.50 17.66
N ALA A 22 13.73 2.06 17.00
CA ALA A 22 12.36 2.29 17.46
C ALA A 22 12.06 1.70 18.84
N ILE A 23 12.79 0.66 19.24
CA ILE A 23 12.69 0.04 20.57
C ILE A 23 13.80 0.46 21.54
N GLY A 24 14.60 1.47 21.17
CA GLY A 24 15.67 2.04 22.00
C GLY A 24 16.82 1.06 22.27
N LYS A 25 17.07 0.11 21.36
CA LYS A 25 18.12 -0.91 21.49
C LYS A 25 19.42 -0.57 20.76
N LEU A 26 19.44 0.46 19.92
CA LEU A 26 20.67 0.93 19.28
C LEU A 26 21.41 1.95 20.16
N PRO A 27 22.70 1.73 20.45
CA PRO A 27 23.52 2.70 21.17
C PRO A 27 24.06 3.80 20.24
N GLY A 28 24.46 4.93 20.82
CA GLY A 28 25.22 5.97 20.13
C GLY A 28 24.34 6.85 19.23
N ASP A 29 24.64 6.86 17.94
CA ASP A 29 23.93 7.64 16.91
C ASP A 29 23.27 6.67 15.89
N PRO A 30 22.05 6.19 16.20
CA PRO A 30 21.33 5.22 15.37
C PRO A 30 21.06 5.74 13.96
N GLN A 31 20.72 7.04 13.82
CA GLN A 31 20.43 7.65 12.53
C GLN A 31 21.65 7.60 11.61
N ARG A 32 22.84 7.98 12.13
CA ARG A 32 24.08 7.89 11.35
C ARG A 32 24.42 6.46 10.92
N LEU A 33 24.12 5.46 11.77
CA LEU A 33 24.30 4.06 11.42
C LEU A 33 23.35 3.63 10.28
N ILE A 34 22.06 3.95 10.41
CA ILE A 34 21.05 3.67 9.38
C ILE A 34 21.45 4.30 8.04
N ASP A 35 21.85 5.58 8.04
CA ASP A 35 22.28 6.29 6.84
C ASP A 35 23.55 5.69 6.22
N SER A 36 24.51 5.26 7.04
CA SER A 36 25.72 4.60 6.58
C SER A 36 25.42 3.25 5.90
N LEU A 37 24.51 2.47 6.47
CA LEU A 37 24.07 1.18 5.93
C LEU A 37 23.28 1.36 4.63
N HIS A 38 22.36 2.33 4.58
CA HIS A 38 21.66 2.70 3.35
C HIS A 38 22.64 3.11 2.25
N TRP A 39 23.60 3.98 2.57
CA TRP A 39 24.60 4.42 1.60
C TRP A 39 25.44 3.25 1.09
N ALA A 40 25.86 2.34 1.99
CA ALA A 40 26.61 1.13 1.65
C ALA A 40 25.83 0.20 0.71
N SER A 41 24.54 -0.01 1.01
CA SER A 41 23.65 -0.80 0.16
C SER A 41 23.51 -0.19 -1.25
N ILE A 42 23.20 1.11 -1.34
CA ILE A 42 23.01 1.81 -2.63
C ILE A 42 24.30 1.77 -3.47
N ARG A 43 25.48 1.93 -2.86
CA ARG A 43 26.75 1.84 -3.60
C ARG A 43 26.95 0.48 -4.26
N GLN A 44 26.61 -0.61 -3.58
CA GLN A 44 26.74 -1.96 -4.13
C GLN A 44 25.62 -2.27 -5.13
N LEU A 45 24.40 -1.80 -4.86
CA LEU A 45 23.26 -1.93 -5.76
C LEU A 45 23.56 -1.33 -7.14
N ARG A 46 24.21 -0.15 -7.21
CA ARG A 46 24.59 0.47 -8.50
C ARG A 46 25.41 -0.45 -9.40
N ARG A 47 26.31 -1.26 -8.81
CA ARG A 47 27.12 -2.23 -9.56
C ARG A 47 26.28 -3.40 -10.07
N LEU A 48 25.33 -3.88 -9.28
CA LEU A 48 24.41 -4.96 -9.67
C LEU A 48 23.46 -4.54 -10.79
N LEU A 49 23.08 -3.25 -10.86
CA LEU A 49 22.22 -2.74 -11.92
C LEU A 49 22.87 -2.78 -13.32
N GLU A 50 24.20 -2.80 -13.38
CA GLU A 50 24.97 -2.92 -14.62
C GLU A 50 25.07 -4.38 -15.09
N ASP A 51 24.79 -5.35 -14.22
CA ASP A 51 24.89 -6.78 -14.52
C ASP A 51 23.62 -7.30 -15.20
N PRO A 52 23.70 -7.85 -16.43
CA PRO A 52 22.54 -8.40 -17.13
C PRO A 52 22.05 -9.73 -16.54
N ASP A 53 22.80 -10.37 -15.64
CA ASP A 53 22.45 -11.66 -15.05
C ASP A 53 21.09 -11.64 -14.31
N PRO A 54 20.16 -12.56 -14.60
CA PRO A 54 18.85 -12.61 -13.96
C PRO A 54 18.88 -12.74 -12.43
N VAL A 55 19.86 -13.46 -11.89
CA VAL A 55 20.01 -13.58 -10.42
C VAL A 55 20.42 -12.23 -9.82
N SER A 56 21.35 -11.53 -10.48
CA SER A 56 21.76 -10.17 -10.09
C SER A 56 20.59 -9.18 -10.13
N GLN A 57 19.70 -9.28 -11.12
CA GLN A 57 18.47 -8.47 -11.19
C GLN A 57 17.49 -8.81 -10.05
N ALA A 58 17.29 -10.08 -9.73
CA ALA A 58 16.46 -10.49 -8.60
C ALA A 58 17.04 -9.97 -7.26
N VAL A 59 18.37 -10.01 -7.09
CA VAL A 59 19.05 -9.42 -5.92
C VAL A 59 18.89 -7.90 -5.90
N ALA A 60 19.00 -7.23 -7.04
CA ALA A 60 18.80 -5.78 -7.14
C ALA A 60 17.36 -5.39 -6.74
N LEU A 61 16.37 -6.14 -7.20
CA LEU A 61 14.96 -5.93 -6.85
C LEU A 61 14.69 -6.21 -5.37
N ALA A 62 15.22 -7.30 -4.80
CA ALA A 62 15.11 -7.62 -3.37
C ALA A 62 15.79 -6.55 -2.49
N THR A 63 16.95 -6.05 -2.91
CA THR A 63 17.66 -4.96 -2.23
C THR A 63 16.83 -3.70 -2.25
N THR A 64 16.29 -3.33 -3.42
CA THR A 64 15.47 -2.13 -3.60
C THR A 64 14.19 -2.19 -2.79
N ARG A 65 13.51 -3.36 -2.76
CA ARG A 65 12.37 -3.63 -1.88
C ARG A 65 12.71 -3.40 -0.42
N THR A 66 13.82 -3.97 0.04
CA THR A 66 14.23 -3.88 1.46
C THR A 66 14.54 -2.44 1.85
N LEU A 67 15.23 -1.68 0.99
CA LEU A 67 15.47 -0.25 1.19
C LEU A 67 14.15 0.55 1.21
N CYS A 68 13.22 0.24 0.31
CA CYS A 68 11.89 0.85 0.30
C CYS A 68 11.17 0.63 1.64
N GLN A 69 11.11 -0.62 2.12
CA GLN A 69 10.49 -0.96 3.40
C GLN A 69 11.16 -0.27 4.60
N ALA A 70 12.50 -0.14 4.60
CA ALA A 70 13.21 0.60 5.64
C ALA A 70 12.81 2.08 5.70
N GLN A 71 12.63 2.72 4.54
CA GLN A 71 12.16 4.10 4.47
C GLN A 71 10.69 4.23 4.89
N ILE A 72 9.82 3.32 4.43
CA ILE A 72 8.40 3.31 4.81
C ILE A 72 8.26 3.12 6.32
N TYR A 73 8.91 2.12 6.90
CA TYR A 73 8.80 1.83 8.33
C TYR A 73 9.52 2.85 9.21
N GLY A 74 10.59 3.46 8.70
CA GLY A 74 11.18 4.66 9.29
C GLY A 74 10.29 5.91 9.17
N GLY A 75 9.23 5.86 8.34
CA GLY A 75 8.29 6.94 8.06
C GLY A 75 8.95 8.14 7.41
N THR A 76 9.86 7.91 6.47
CA THR A 76 10.49 8.96 5.66
C THR A 76 9.78 9.07 4.31
N SER A 77 10.05 10.13 3.54
CA SER A 77 9.52 10.30 2.17
C SER A 77 10.37 9.63 1.08
N LEU A 78 11.53 9.05 1.43
CA LEU A 78 12.48 8.52 0.43
C LEU A 78 12.07 7.17 -0.14
N TRP A 79 11.05 6.51 0.42
CA TRP A 79 10.50 5.25 -0.08
C TRP A 79 10.16 5.33 -1.57
N ARG A 80 9.71 6.52 -1.99
CA ARG A 80 9.33 6.82 -3.36
C ARG A 80 10.43 6.58 -4.38
N VAL A 81 11.65 6.98 -4.04
CA VAL A 81 12.83 6.79 -4.90
C VAL A 81 13.12 5.30 -5.11
N HIS A 82 12.97 4.50 -4.06
CA HIS A 82 13.19 3.06 -4.14
C HIS A 82 12.08 2.36 -4.92
N LEU A 83 10.82 2.75 -4.74
CA LEU A 83 9.72 2.18 -5.51
C LEU A 83 9.87 2.46 -7.02
N ASN A 84 10.32 3.66 -7.40
CA ASN A 84 10.66 3.95 -8.80
C ASN A 84 11.86 3.14 -9.30
N GLY A 85 12.88 2.95 -8.46
CA GLY A 85 14.00 2.08 -8.79
C GLY A 85 13.56 0.65 -9.08
N ALA A 86 12.63 0.12 -8.29
CA ALA A 86 12.06 -1.21 -8.49
C ALA A 86 11.30 -1.31 -9.81
N ARG A 87 10.51 -0.28 -10.16
CA ARG A 87 9.84 -0.19 -11.46
C ARG A 87 10.84 -0.28 -12.61
N ALA A 88 11.88 0.55 -12.59
CA ALA A 88 12.89 0.59 -13.65
C ALA A 88 13.60 -0.78 -13.82
N ILE A 89 13.88 -1.47 -12.71
CA ILE A 89 14.44 -2.83 -12.73
C ILE A 89 13.48 -3.81 -13.43
N LEU A 90 12.20 -3.82 -13.02
CA LEU A 90 11.17 -4.70 -13.58
C LEU A 90 10.92 -4.45 -15.07
N GLU A 91 10.78 -3.19 -15.48
CA GLU A 91 10.59 -2.81 -16.88
C GLU A 91 11.79 -3.21 -17.75
N SER A 92 13.01 -3.00 -17.24
CA SER A 92 14.23 -3.41 -17.95
C SER A 92 14.35 -4.92 -18.10
N THR A 93 13.88 -5.68 -17.10
CA THR A 93 13.88 -7.14 -17.10
C THR A 93 12.81 -7.66 -18.07
N HIS A 94 11.61 -7.07 -18.06
CA HIS A 94 10.54 -7.44 -18.99
C HIS A 94 10.94 -7.20 -20.45
N ALA A 95 11.54 -6.03 -20.75
CA ALA A 95 12.03 -5.72 -22.09
C ALA A 95 13.06 -6.73 -22.61
N ARG A 96 13.94 -7.24 -21.73
CA ARG A 96 14.92 -8.30 -22.07
C ARG A 96 14.25 -9.66 -22.26
N ASN A 97 13.30 -10.02 -21.41
CA ASN A 97 12.59 -11.30 -21.50
C ASN A 97 11.63 -11.36 -22.70
N THR A 98 11.08 -10.25 -23.18
CA THR A 98 10.34 -10.24 -24.46
C THR A 98 11.19 -10.62 -25.67
N ILE A 99 12.53 -10.55 -25.55
CA ILE A 99 13.49 -10.94 -26.60
C ILE A 99 13.87 -12.42 -26.46
N ILE A 100 13.78 -13.00 -25.26
CA ILE A 100 14.19 -14.38 -24.94
C ILE A 100 12.97 -15.13 -24.42
N LYS A 101 12.38 -16.01 -25.24
CA LYS A 101 11.28 -16.91 -24.83
C LYS A 101 11.78 -17.95 -23.82
N ASP A 102 12.01 -17.56 -22.58
CA ASP A 102 12.30 -18.50 -21.50
C ASP A 102 11.12 -18.60 -20.54
N SER A 103 10.67 -19.84 -20.31
CA SER A 103 9.47 -20.19 -19.54
C SER A 103 9.73 -20.39 -18.04
N ASP A 104 10.98 -20.27 -17.59
CA ASP A 104 11.36 -20.52 -16.19
C ASP A 104 11.60 -19.20 -15.45
N GLN A 105 10.52 -18.52 -15.06
CA GLN A 105 10.59 -17.45 -14.06
C GLN A 105 10.84 -18.09 -12.68
N PRO A 106 11.90 -17.70 -11.95
CA PRO A 106 12.14 -18.22 -10.61
C PRO A 106 11.05 -17.75 -9.63
N ALA A 107 10.58 -18.61 -8.72
CA ALA A 107 9.50 -18.32 -7.76
C ALA A 107 9.67 -17.03 -6.92
N HIS A 108 10.89 -16.53 -6.75
CA HIS A 108 11.15 -15.25 -6.09
C HIS A 108 10.74 -14.02 -6.92
N ALA A 109 10.65 -14.16 -8.24
CA ALA A 109 10.19 -13.11 -9.15
C ALA A 109 8.70 -12.81 -8.94
N ASP A 110 7.89 -13.84 -8.65
CA ASP A 110 6.46 -13.68 -8.37
C ASP A 110 6.23 -12.90 -7.08
N PHE A 111 6.97 -13.24 -6.01
CA PHE A 111 6.92 -12.50 -4.75
C PHE A 111 7.32 -11.02 -4.90
N LEU A 112 8.45 -10.74 -5.56
CA LEU A 112 8.94 -9.38 -5.69
C LEU A 112 8.04 -8.53 -6.60
N SER A 113 7.47 -9.13 -7.64
CA SER A 113 6.50 -8.48 -8.52
C SER A 113 5.17 -8.23 -7.80
N SER A 114 4.67 -9.21 -7.04
CA SER A 114 3.50 -9.04 -6.16
C SER A 114 3.70 -7.87 -5.19
N TRP A 115 4.83 -7.85 -4.45
CA TRP A 115 5.13 -6.76 -3.52
C TRP A 115 5.12 -5.41 -4.24
N PHE A 116 5.78 -5.31 -5.39
CA PHE A 116 5.85 -4.07 -6.17
C PHE A 116 4.46 -3.60 -6.58
N ASN A 117 3.64 -4.49 -7.11
CA ASN A 117 2.28 -4.18 -7.56
C ASN A 117 1.42 -3.66 -6.40
N ASN A 118 1.46 -4.32 -5.23
CA ASN A 118 0.74 -3.90 -4.03
C ASN A 118 1.23 -2.53 -3.52
N ALA A 119 2.54 -2.33 -3.41
CA ALA A 119 3.11 -1.06 -2.97
C ALA A 119 2.80 0.09 -3.94
N GLN A 120 2.84 -0.17 -5.25
CA GLN A 120 2.48 0.79 -6.29
C GLN A 120 0.99 1.14 -6.27
N ALA A 121 0.14 0.14 -6.08
CA ALA A 121 -1.31 0.33 -5.96
C ALA A 121 -1.67 1.22 -4.76
N LEU A 122 -1.07 0.98 -3.59
CA LEU A 122 -1.25 1.86 -2.43
C LEU A 122 -0.68 3.26 -2.67
N ALA A 123 0.47 3.37 -3.35
CA ALA A 123 1.03 4.65 -3.74
C ALA A 123 0.11 5.42 -4.69
N ALA A 124 -0.65 4.75 -5.57
CA ALA A 124 -1.60 5.38 -6.47
C ALA A 124 -2.81 6.00 -5.76
N LEU A 125 -3.15 5.51 -4.56
CA LEU A 125 -4.18 6.07 -3.69
C LEU A 125 -3.70 7.26 -2.86
N ASN A 126 -2.38 7.49 -2.78
CA ASN A 126 -1.81 8.63 -2.06
C ASN A 126 -2.21 9.96 -2.73
N PRO A 127 -2.43 11.05 -1.96
CA PRO A 127 -2.80 12.35 -2.51
C PRO A 127 -1.86 12.90 -3.60
N ILE A 128 -0.56 12.63 -3.49
CA ILE A 128 0.45 13.06 -4.48
C ILE A 128 0.30 12.28 -5.80
N GLY A 129 -0.41 11.15 -5.77
CA GLY A 129 -0.68 10.32 -6.93
C GLY A 129 0.49 9.40 -7.30
N PRO A 130 0.32 8.65 -8.40
CA PRO A 130 1.37 7.87 -9.01
C PRO A 130 2.44 8.79 -9.58
N PHE A 131 3.61 8.21 -9.79
CA PHE A 131 4.81 8.94 -10.19
C PHE A 131 4.79 9.50 -11.60
N GLU A 132 3.89 9.04 -12.46
CA GLU A 132 3.73 9.49 -13.85
C GLU A 132 2.40 8.96 -14.42
N ASP A 133 1.83 9.70 -15.38
CA ASP A 133 0.67 9.30 -16.19
C ASP A 133 1.07 8.11 -17.09
N HIS A 134 1.12 6.90 -16.55
CA HIS A 134 1.35 5.71 -17.37
C HIS A 134 0.06 4.95 -17.68
N VAL A 135 -0.08 4.75 -18.98
CA VAL A 135 -1.06 3.93 -19.67
C VAL A 135 -1.06 2.54 -19.05
N ARG A 136 -2.26 2.13 -18.67
CA ARG A 136 -2.63 0.77 -18.28
C ARG A 136 -1.80 -0.24 -19.10
N LEU A 137 -0.98 -1.06 -18.44
CA LEU A 137 -0.67 -2.41 -18.93
C LEU A 137 -1.95 -3.26 -18.80
N ARG A 138 -3.03 -2.84 -19.48
CA ARG A 138 -4.14 -3.72 -19.82
C ARG A 138 -3.64 -4.52 -21.00
N SER A 139 -3.42 -5.82 -20.79
CA SER A 139 -3.43 -6.91 -21.77
C SER A 139 -2.43 -8.00 -21.36
N GLN A 140 -2.69 -8.65 -20.23
CA GLN A 140 -2.42 -10.08 -20.15
C GLN A 140 -3.76 -10.76 -19.83
N PRO A 141 -4.03 -11.98 -20.36
CA PRO A 141 -5.21 -12.74 -19.95
C PRO A 141 -5.21 -12.76 -18.43
N GLN A 142 -6.32 -12.34 -17.80
CA GLN A 142 -6.38 -12.34 -16.35
C GLN A 142 -6.11 -13.78 -15.89
N PRO A 143 -5.02 -14.02 -15.14
CA PRO A 143 -4.82 -15.29 -14.49
C PRO A 143 -6.05 -15.56 -13.60
N GLU A 144 -6.26 -16.82 -13.24
CA GLU A 144 -7.21 -17.16 -12.18
C GLU A 144 -6.99 -16.24 -10.97
N VAL A 145 -8.04 -15.61 -10.46
CA VAL A 145 -7.94 -14.71 -9.31
C VAL A 145 -7.64 -15.56 -8.08
N PHE A 146 -6.65 -15.17 -7.28
CA PHE A 146 -6.23 -15.89 -6.08
C PHE A 146 -5.81 -14.92 -4.98
N PHE A 147 -5.82 -15.38 -3.74
CA PHE A 147 -5.35 -14.62 -2.60
C PHE A 147 -3.82 -14.55 -2.59
N ASP A 148 -3.28 -13.34 -2.74
CA ASP A 148 -1.87 -13.06 -2.68
C ASP A 148 -1.45 -12.88 -1.21
N ILE A 149 -0.87 -13.93 -0.62
CA ILE A 149 -0.40 -13.93 0.77
C ILE A 149 0.67 -12.87 1.07
N TYR A 150 1.37 -12.39 0.04
CA TYR A 150 2.44 -11.41 0.21
C TYR A 150 1.92 -9.98 0.20
N GLY A 151 0.85 -9.73 -0.56
CA GLY A 151 0.07 -8.50 -0.52
C GLY A 151 -0.97 -8.47 0.60
N GLY A 152 -1.41 -9.64 1.05
CA GLY A 152 -2.49 -9.79 2.02
C GLY A 152 -3.88 -9.41 1.47
N VAL A 153 -4.03 -9.54 0.15
CA VAL A 153 -5.21 -9.13 -0.63
C VAL A 153 -5.40 -10.06 -1.84
N MET A 154 -6.53 -9.98 -2.53
CA MET A 154 -6.71 -10.69 -3.81
C MET A 154 -5.78 -10.13 -4.90
N SER A 155 -5.30 -11.01 -5.79
CA SER A 155 -4.32 -10.70 -6.85
C SER A 155 -4.80 -9.66 -7.87
N ASP A 156 -6.12 -9.45 -7.97
CA ASP A 156 -6.75 -8.47 -8.86
C ASP A 156 -6.95 -7.09 -8.20
N LEU A 157 -6.64 -6.95 -6.92
CA LEU A 157 -6.84 -5.71 -6.16
C LEU A 157 -5.85 -4.58 -6.53
N PRO A 158 -4.56 -4.83 -6.79
CA PRO A 158 -3.64 -3.78 -7.21
C PRO A 158 -4.08 -3.04 -8.49
N VAL A 159 -4.69 -3.77 -9.42
CA VAL A 159 -5.26 -3.21 -10.66
C VAL A 159 -6.43 -2.29 -10.35
N LEU A 160 -7.37 -2.76 -9.51
CA LEU A 160 -8.52 -1.98 -9.07
C LEU A 160 -8.09 -0.67 -8.40
N PHE A 161 -7.12 -0.73 -7.49
CA PHE A 161 -6.58 0.43 -6.79
C PHE A 161 -5.93 1.44 -7.74
N SER A 162 -5.24 0.95 -8.77
CA SER A 162 -4.67 1.81 -9.81
C SER A 162 -5.76 2.52 -10.62
N GLU A 163 -6.86 1.83 -10.93
CA GLU A 163 -8.02 2.42 -11.62
C GLU A 163 -8.74 3.45 -10.75
N VAL A 164 -8.96 3.16 -9.47
CA VAL A 164 -9.53 4.10 -8.49
C VAL A 164 -8.62 5.31 -8.31
N GLY A 165 -7.31 5.11 -8.15
CA GLY A 165 -6.33 6.19 -8.02
C GLY A 165 -6.28 7.10 -9.25
N ALA A 166 -6.40 6.52 -10.45
CA ALA A 166 -6.51 7.30 -11.69
C ALA A 166 -7.81 8.13 -11.73
N LEU A 167 -8.93 7.56 -11.30
CA LEU A 167 -10.21 8.27 -11.24
C LEU A 167 -10.18 9.43 -10.23
N VAL A 168 -9.60 9.22 -9.05
CA VAL A 168 -9.38 10.28 -8.04
C VAL A 168 -8.58 11.44 -8.63
N GLN A 169 -7.50 11.15 -9.37
CA GLN A 169 -6.71 12.19 -10.02
C GLN A 169 -7.46 12.94 -11.12
N LYS A 170 -8.23 12.23 -11.95
CA LYS A 170 -9.08 12.86 -12.97
C LYS A 170 -10.07 13.84 -12.32
N SER A 171 -10.74 13.42 -11.25
CA SER A 171 -11.66 14.28 -10.47
C SER A 171 -10.94 15.52 -9.93
N ARG A 172 -9.73 15.37 -9.37
CA ARG A 172 -8.96 16.50 -8.83
C ARG A 172 -8.40 17.46 -9.86
N LYS A 173 -7.84 16.97 -10.98
CA LYS A 173 -7.32 17.80 -12.08
C LYS A 173 -8.44 18.74 -12.58
N LYS A 174 -9.67 18.23 -12.64
CA LYS A 174 -10.87 19.00 -12.95
C LYS A 174 -11.20 20.05 -11.87
N THR A 175 -11.27 19.68 -10.58
CA THR A 175 -11.56 20.65 -9.50
C THR A 175 -10.53 21.78 -9.42
N SER A 176 -9.27 21.50 -9.78
CA SER A 176 -8.16 22.46 -9.72
C SER A 176 -8.07 23.37 -10.95
N GLY A 177 -8.88 23.16 -11.99
CA GLY A 177 -8.85 23.97 -13.22
C GLY A 177 -7.54 23.91 -14.01
N VAL A 178 -6.68 22.91 -13.74
CA VAL A 178 -5.41 22.72 -14.48
C VAL A 178 -5.73 21.96 -15.77
N SER A 179 -6.21 22.69 -16.77
CA SER A 179 -6.57 22.18 -18.09
C SER A 179 -5.33 21.78 -18.91
N GLY A 180 -4.81 20.59 -18.62
CA GLY A 180 -3.81 19.90 -19.43
C GLY A 180 -4.44 18.76 -20.23
N GLY A 181 -5.20 19.10 -21.28
CA GLY A 181 -5.32 18.24 -22.46
C GLY A 181 -6.16 16.96 -22.40
N THR A 182 -7.38 16.95 -21.82
CA THR A 182 -8.52 16.15 -22.32
C THR A 182 -9.79 16.69 -21.65
N ASP A 183 -10.78 17.18 -22.40
CA ASP A 183 -12.10 17.52 -21.86
C ASP A 183 -12.81 16.21 -21.44
N ILE A 184 -12.58 15.76 -20.20
CA ILE A 184 -13.32 14.65 -19.61
C ILE A 184 -14.62 15.23 -19.03
N SER A 185 -15.77 14.74 -19.48
CA SER A 185 -17.06 15.24 -19.00
C SER A 185 -17.38 14.72 -17.59
N ASP A 186 -18.16 15.49 -16.83
CA ASP A 186 -18.68 15.09 -15.51
C ASP A 186 -19.42 13.74 -15.57
N VAL A 187 -20.09 13.50 -16.69
CA VAL A 187 -20.83 12.28 -16.97
C VAL A 187 -19.89 11.08 -17.08
N ASP A 188 -18.70 11.25 -17.66
CA ASP A 188 -17.72 10.16 -17.78
C ASP A 188 -17.11 9.79 -16.42
N ILE A 189 -16.84 10.78 -15.55
CA ILE A 189 -16.29 10.54 -14.21
C ILE A 189 -17.32 9.81 -13.34
N GLU A 190 -18.58 10.25 -13.34
CA GLU A 190 -19.63 9.59 -12.55
C GLU A 190 -19.92 8.17 -13.06
N LEU A 191 -19.94 7.97 -14.38
CA LEU A 191 -20.11 6.65 -14.97
C LEU A 191 -18.95 5.70 -14.60
N GLU A 192 -17.69 6.17 -14.69
CA GLU A 192 -16.53 5.36 -14.26
C GLU A 192 -16.58 5.07 -12.75
N ALA A 193 -17.06 6.03 -11.93
CA ALA A 193 -17.28 5.83 -10.50
C ALA A 193 -18.36 4.78 -10.20
N ASP A 194 -19.48 4.78 -10.93
CA ASP A 194 -20.55 3.79 -10.80
C ASP A 194 -20.06 2.38 -11.16
N ILE A 195 -19.34 2.25 -12.28
CA ILE A 195 -18.77 0.97 -12.73
C ILE A 195 -17.81 0.40 -11.67
N LEU A 196 -16.87 1.22 -11.19
CA LEU A 196 -15.92 0.78 -10.16
C LEU A 196 -16.60 0.47 -8.82
N THR A 197 -17.63 1.24 -8.44
CA THR A 197 -18.42 0.95 -7.23
C THR A 197 -19.10 -0.41 -7.33
N GLN A 198 -19.72 -0.72 -8.48
CA GLN A 198 -20.40 -1.99 -8.70
C GLN A 198 -19.42 -3.17 -8.72
N GLU A 199 -18.25 -2.99 -9.34
CA GLU A 199 -17.16 -3.96 -9.33
C GLU A 199 -16.66 -4.24 -7.91
N ILE A 200 -16.45 -3.21 -7.08
CA ILE A 200 -16.03 -3.38 -5.68
C ILE A 200 -17.08 -4.16 -4.88
N HIS A 201 -18.37 -3.83 -5.03
CA HIS A 201 -19.45 -4.57 -4.35
C HIS A 201 -19.52 -6.03 -4.80
N SER A 202 -19.30 -6.30 -6.09
CA SER A 202 -19.19 -7.68 -6.59
C SER A 202 -18.03 -8.44 -5.95
N ARG A 203 -16.87 -7.79 -5.77
CA ARG A 203 -15.70 -8.39 -5.12
C ARG A 203 -15.90 -8.61 -3.63
N LEU A 204 -16.55 -7.68 -2.93
CA LEU A 204 -16.92 -7.87 -1.52
C LEU A 204 -17.81 -9.11 -1.32
N ALA A 205 -18.73 -9.37 -2.25
CA ALA A 205 -19.57 -10.57 -2.22
C ALA A 205 -18.80 -11.85 -2.61
N ARG A 206 -17.89 -11.74 -3.60
CA ARG A 206 -17.07 -12.84 -4.10
C ARG A 206 -16.01 -13.28 -3.09
N ASP A 207 -15.32 -12.35 -2.44
CA ASP A 207 -14.09 -12.59 -1.67
C ASP A 207 -14.36 -12.91 -0.19
N SER A 208 -15.46 -13.60 0.10
CA SER A 208 -15.76 -14.10 1.45
C SER A 208 -14.82 -15.25 1.81
N ALA A 209 -14.66 -15.52 3.11
CA ALA A 209 -13.81 -16.61 3.60
C ALA A 209 -14.16 -17.99 3.00
N GLU A 210 -15.43 -18.21 2.66
CA GLU A 210 -15.92 -19.45 2.05
C GLU A 210 -15.53 -19.59 0.56
N ASN A 211 -15.26 -18.47 -0.11
CA ASN A 211 -15.09 -18.40 -1.56
C ASN A 211 -13.66 -18.02 -1.99
N MET A 212 -12.77 -17.68 -1.05
CA MET A 212 -11.40 -17.31 -1.39
C MET A 212 -10.63 -18.47 -2.00
N SER A 213 -10.08 -18.22 -3.18
CA SER A 213 -9.12 -19.09 -3.86
C SER A 213 -7.71 -18.79 -3.38
N PHE A 214 -6.92 -19.82 -3.14
CA PHE A 214 -5.50 -19.70 -2.80
C PHE A 214 -4.69 -20.54 -3.78
N SER A 215 -3.47 -20.11 -4.08
CA SER A 215 -2.52 -20.93 -4.84
C SER A 215 -2.29 -22.27 -4.12
N SER A 216 -2.14 -23.36 -4.89
CA SER A 216 -2.12 -24.74 -4.38
C SER A 216 -1.10 -24.99 -3.27
N ASP A 217 0.04 -24.30 -3.30
CA ASP A 217 1.11 -24.42 -2.31
C ASP A 217 0.76 -23.77 -0.95
N ASN A 218 -0.14 -22.78 -0.93
CA ASN A 218 -0.49 -22.01 0.27
C ASN A 218 -1.57 -22.68 1.12
N LEU A 219 -2.51 -23.40 0.48
CA LEU A 219 -3.66 -24.05 1.13
C LEU A 219 -3.26 -25.07 2.20
N LEU A 220 -2.08 -25.67 2.08
CA LEU A 220 -1.63 -26.73 2.99
C LEU A 220 -1.25 -26.22 4.39
N SER A 221 -1.24 -24.92 4.61
CA SER A 221 -0.69 -24.30 5.83
C SER A 221 -1.62 -23.37 6.61
N LEU A 222 -2.78 -23.00 6.07
CA LEU A 222 -3.68 -22.01 6.66
C LEU A 222 -4.84 -22.67 7.41
N SER A 223 -5.11 -22.20 8.62
CA SER A 223 -6.32 -22.57 9.37
C SER A 223 -7.55 -21.80 8.86
N ALA A 224 -8.75 -22.24 9.24
CA ALA A 224 -9.98 -21.50 8.93
C ALA A 224 -9.98 -20.08 9.53
N SER A 225 -9.33 -19.88 10.68
CA SER A 225 -9.16 -18.56 11.29
C SER A 225 -8.24 -17.67 10.46
N ASP A 226 -7.14 -18.22 9.93
CA ASP A 226 -6.24 -17.46 9.06
C ASP A 226 -6.95 -17.03 7.77
N ILE A 227 -7.73 -17.94 7.17
CA ILE A 227 -8.54 -17.65 5.98
C ILE A 227 -9.55 -16.54 6.30
N GLN A 228 -10.24 -16.62 7.44
CA GLN A 228 -11.16 -15.56 7.86
C GLN A 228 -10.45 -14.20 8.00
N ASP A 229 -9.30 -14.16 8.68
CA ASP A 229 -8.53 -12.93 8.88
C ASP A 229 -8.05 -12.35 7.54
N TYR A 230 -7.62 -13.19 6.60
CA TYR A 230 -7.26 -12.73 5.26
C TYR A 230 -8.45 -12.20 4.45
N ALA A 231 -9.64 -12.78 4.61
CA ALA A 231 -10.86 -12.27 4.00
C ALA A 231 -11.19 -10.86 4.52
N LEU A 232 -11.07 -10.68 5.84
CA LEU A 232 -11.27 -9.39 6.50
C LEU A 232 -10.24 -8.35 6.06
N SER A 233 -8.98 -8.77 5.83
CA SER A 233 -7.93 -7.90 5.29
C SER A 233 -8.33 -7.38 3.91
N ASN A 234 -8.70 -8.29 3.01
CA ASN A 234 -9.15 -7.94 1.66
C ASN A 234 -10.40 -7.02 1.69
N ALA A 235 -11.38 -7.33 2.54
CA ALA A 235 -12.57 -6.51 2.73
C ALA A 235 -12.24 -5.08 3.23
N GLY A 236 -11.27 -4.94 4.13
CA GLY A 236 -10.77 -3.63 4.59
C GLY A 236 -10.21 -2.80 3.45
N PHE A 237 -9.43 -3.40 2.56
CA PHE A 237 -8.91 -2.73 1.37
C PHE A 237 -9.99 -2.42 0.31
N LEU A 238 -10.98 -3.28 0.10
CA LEU A 238 -12.11 -2.99 -0.78
C LEU A 238 -12.94 -1.80 -0.27
N ASN A 239 -13.21 -1.73 1.05
CA ASN A 239 -13.86 -0.56 1.66
C ASN A 239 -12.99 0.70 1.56
N THR A 240 -11.67 0.55 1.55
CA THR A 240 -10.75 1.67 1.30
C THR A 240 -10.95 2.24 -0.10
N ALA A 241 -11.05 1.38 -1.13
CA ALA A 241 -11.37 1.82 -2.49
C ALA A 241 -12.74 2.54 -2.57
N LEU A 242 -13.77 2.03 -1.89
CA LEU A 242 -15.07 2.71 -1.81
C LEU A 242 -14.95 4.10 -1.17
N LEU A 243 -14.18 4.25 -0.09
CA LEU A 243 -13.93 5.57 0.51
C LEU A 243 -13.27 6.53 -0.48
N HIS A 244 -12.31 6.07 -1.28
CA HIS A 244 -11.70 6.91 -2.31
C HIS A 244 -12.70 7.35 -3.39
N ILE A 245 -13.69 6.51 -3.73
CA ILE A 245 -14.75 6.88 -4.67
C ILE A 245 -15.77 7.82 -4.02
N TYR A 246 -16.42 7.38 -2.95
CA TYR A 246 -17.48 8.13 -2.27
C TYR A 246 -16.99 9.47 -1.75
N TYR A 247 -15.87 9.45 -1.04
CA TYR A 247 -15.32 10.65 -0.48
C TYR A 247 -14.48 11.37 -1.55
N GLY A 248 -13.45 10.73 -2.11
CA GLY A 248 -12.47 11.41 -2.98
C GLY A 248 -12.97 11.80 -4.38
N VAL A 249 -13.86 11.04 -5.01
CA VAL A 249 -14.36 11.32 -6.38
C VAL A 249 -15.69 12.08 -6.31
N ARG A 250 -16.67 11.54 -5.58
CA ARG A 250 -18.03 12.09 -5.48
C ARG A 250 -18.18 13.21 -4.47
N SER A 251 -17.14 13.50 -3.69
CA SER A 251 -17.15 14.58 -2.70
C SER A 251 -18.29 14.44 -1.68
N LEU A 252 -18.69 13.21 -1.33
CA LEU A 252 -19.71 13.00 -0.31
C LEU A 252 -19.24 13.58 1.04
N SER A 253 -20.19 13.97 1.88
CA SER A 253 -19.87 14.44 3.23
C SER A 253 -19.27 13.32 4.08
N PRO A 254 -18.33 13.58 5.01
CA PRO A 254 -17.94 12.59 6.01
C PRO A 254 -19.14 12.05 6.79
N TYR A 255 -20.21 12.85 6.93
CA TYR A 255 -21.45 12.46 7.61
C TYR A 255 -22.39 11.60 6.76
N SER A 256 -22.05 11.32 5.49
CA SER A 256 -22.90 10.49 4.64
C SER A 256 -22.92 9.04 5.15
N ILE A 257 -24.06 8.38 4.93
CA ILE A 257 -24.26 7.00 5.39
C ILE A 257 -23.28 6.06 4.68
N GLU A 258 -22.98 6.30 3.41
CA GLU A 258 -22.07 5.49 2.59
C GLU A 258 -20.63 5.57 3.12
N VAL A 259 -20.17 6.78 3.46
CA VAL A 259 -18.82 7.00 4.00
C VAL A 259 -18.69 6.36 5.38
N GLN A 260 -19.63 6.61 6.29
CA GLN A 260 -19.58 6.04 7.64
C GLN A 260 -19.81 4.53 7.67
N TYR A 261 -20.56 3.99 6.71
CA TYR A 261 -20.67 2.55 6.52
C TYR A 261 -19.30 1.95 6.23
N CYS A 262 -18.55 2.48 5.24
CA CYS A 262 -17.21 1.98 4.91
C CYS A 262 -16.23 2.12 6.08
N VAL A 263 -16.26 3.24 6.81
CA VAL A 263 -15.44 3.44 8.03
C VAL A 263 -15.76 2.35 9.07
N SER A 264 -17.04 2.09 9.31
CA SER A 264 -17.48 1.06 10.26
C SER A 264 -17.06 -0.34 9.81
N GLN A 265 -17.17 -0.66 8.51
CA GLN A 265 -16.72 -1.95 7.98
C GLN A 265 -15.21 -2.16 8.19
N ILE A 266 -14.38 -1.15 7.94
CA ILE A 266 -12.93 -1.25 8.17
C ILE A 266 -12.60 -1.47 9.65
N ILE A 267 -13.30 -0.76 10.55
CA ILE A 267 -13.15 -0.93 12.00
C ILE A 267 -13.55 -2.35 12.42
N ASN A 268 -14.69 -2.85 11.93
CA ASN A 268 -15.17 -4.20 12.22
C ASN A 268 -14.19 -5.26 11.71
N CYS A 269 -13.67 -5.10 10.48
CA CYS A 269 -12.65 -6.00 9.95
C CYS A 269 -11.45 -6.10 10.89
N ALA A 270 -11.02 -4.99 11.50
CA ALA A 270 -9.92 -5.00 12.45
C ALA A 270 -10.28 -5.61 13.82
N TYR A 271 -11.53 -5.55 14.26
CA TYR A 271 -11.96 -6.14 15.54
C TYR A 271 -12.24 -7.64 15.43
N ASP A 272 -12.76 -8.08 14.28
CA ASP A 272 -13.15 -9.47 14.04
C ASP A 272 -11.94 -10.37 13.70
N MET A 273 -10.77 -9.77 13.45
CA MET A 273 -9.53 -10.52 13.23
C MET A 273 -8.97 -11.13 14.50
N SER A 274 -8.53 -12.38 14.40
CA SER A 274 -7.85 -13.07 15.50
C SER A 274 -6.47 -12.46 15.77
N CYS A 275 -6.13 -12.27 17.05
CA CYS A 275 -4.84 -11.71 17.49
C CYS A 275 -4.06 -12.66 18.41
N GLU A 276 -4.42 -13.95 18.44
CA GLU A 276 -4.03 -14.90 19.50
C GLU A 276 -2.52 -15.20 19.59
N SER A 277 -1.76 -14.98 18.51
CA SER A 277 -0.34 -15.36 18.41
C SER A 277 0.62 -14.18 18.16
N GLY A 278 0.11 -12.94 18.11
CA GLY A 278 0.91 -11.75 17.77
C GLY A 278 1.32 -11.63 16.30
N LEU A 279 1.04 -12.65 15.47
CA LEU A 279 1.17 -12.64 14.02
C LEU A 279 -0.25 -12.68 13.42
N SER A 280 -0.79 -11.51 13.10
CA SER A 280 -2.15 -11.37 12.57
C SER A 280 -2.12 -10.51 11.29
N PRO A 281 -2.88 -10.85 10.24
CA PRO A 281 -3.07 -10.01 9.05
C PRO A 281 -3.58 -8.60 9.37
N ARG A 282 -4.05 -8.35 10.60
CA ARG A 282 -4.44 -7.03 11.10
C ARG A 282 -3.39 -5.96 10.92
N VAL A 283 -2.10 -6.33 10.89
CA VAL A 283 -1.00 -5.41 10.56
C VAL A 283 -1.12 -4.76 9.19
N LEU A 284 -1.81 -5.41 8.24
CA LEU A 284 -2.03 -4.91 6.89
C LEU A 284 -3.11 -3.84 6.84
N LEU A 285 -3.94 -3.72 7.89
CA LEU A 285 -5.02 -2.73 7.95
C LEU A 285 -4.52 -1.31 8.27
N VAL A 286 -3.21 -1.05 8.36
CA VAL A 286 -2.69 0.30 8.63
C VAL A 286 -3.14 1.30 7.56
N ALA A 287 -3.04 0.95 6.27
CA ALA A 287 -3.57 1.77 5.17
C ALA A 287 -5.09 1.97 5.26
N PRO A 288 -5.90 0.89 5.34
CA PRO A 288 -7.34 1.01 5.52
C PRO A 288 -7.77 1.87 6.72
N LEU A 289 -7.16 1.66 7.89
CA LEU A 289 -7.46 2.41 9.12
C LEU A 289 -7.06 3.87 8.99
N PHE A 290 -5.95 4.17 8.32
CA PHE A 290 -5.56 5.55 8.04
C PHE A 290 -6.60 6.23 7.15
N THR A 291 -6.98 5.62 6.03
CA THR A 291 -7.99 6.18 5.12
C THR A 291 -9.35 6.32 5.80
N ALA A 292 -9.79 5.33 6.57
CA ALA A 292 -10.99 5.42 7.40
C ALA A 292 -10.88 6.58 8.40
N GLY A 293 -9.71 6.78 9.00
CA GLY A 293 -9.42 7.84 9.98
C GLY A 293 -9.60 9.24 9.40
N LEU A 294 -9.29 9.44 8.12
CA LEU A 294 -9.53 10.71 7.41
C LEU A 294 -11.03 11.06 7.33
N CYS A 295 -11.89 10.04 7.32
CA CYS A 295 -13.33 10.16 7.21
C CYS A 295 -14.06 9.96 8.55
N ALA A 296 -13.34 9.54 9.59
CA ALA A 296 -13.94 9.13 10.86
C ALA A 296 -14.49 10.32 11.64
N ILE A 297 -15.68 10.12 12.23
CA ILE A 297 -16.35 11.09 13.09
C ILE A 297 -16.69 10.46 14.44
N GLY A 298 -16.79 11.29 15.48
CA GLY A 298 -17.23 10.86 16.81
C GLY A 298 -16.45 9.65 17.34
N PRO A 299 -17.12 8.62 17.90
CA PRO A 299 -16.47 7.44 18.49
C PRO A 299 -15.58 6.64 17.53
N ALA A 300 -15.80 6.75 16.21
CA ALA A 300 -15.00 6.01 15.23
C ALA A 300 -13.52 6.43 15.27
N ARG A 301 -13.24 7.71 15.59
CA ARG A 301 -11.86 8.20 15.79
C ARG A 301 -11.17 7.49 16.95
N ASP A 302 -11.89 7.29 18.05
CA ASP A 302 -11.38 6.60 19.24
C ASP A 302 -11.10 5.12 18.97
N SER A 303 -11.99 4.46 18.24
CA SER A 303 -11.79 3.07 17.80
C SER A 303 -10.54 2.94 16.92
N ILE A 304 -10.39 3.79 15.90
CA ILE A 304 -9.22 3.78 15.00
C ILE A 304 -7.93 4.04 15.77
N ARG A 305 -7.92 5.04 16.67
CA ARG A 305 -6.78 5.30 17.56
C ARG A 305 -6.40 4.06 18.35
N SER A 306 -7.38 3.43 19.01
CA SER A 306 -7.14 2.24 19.82
C SER A 306 -6.56 1.10 19.00
N ILE A 307 -7.07 0.86 17.79
CA ILE A 307 -6.59 -0.20 16.90
C ILE A 307 -5.15 0.08 16.43
N LEU A 308 -4.85 1.30 15.98
CA LEU A 308 -3.50 1.68 15.52
C LEU A 308 -2.47 1.61 16.65
N VAL A 309 -2.84 2.03 17.87
CA VAL A 309 -1.99 1.87 19.06
C VAL A 309 -1.72 0.40 19.34
N ASP A 310 -2.73 -0.45 19.22
CA ASP A 310 -2.60 -1.89 19.44
C ASP A 310 -1.65 -2.53 18.41
N ILE A 311 -1.85 -2.28 17.11
CA ILE A 311 -0.93 -2.72 16.04
C ILE A 311 0.50 -2.23 16.32
N GLY A 312 0.65 -0.96 16.74
CA GLY A 312 1.93 -0.36 17.08
C GLY A 312 2.69 -1.06 18.22
N LYS A 313 1.99 -1.61 19.21
CA LYS A 313 2.61 -2.38 20.31
C LYS A 313 3.31 -3.64 19.81
N TRP A 314 2.73 -4.29 18.81
CA TRP A 314 3.25 -5.53 18.23
C TRP A 314 4.36 -5.26 17.23
N MET A 315 4.14 -4.37 16.26
CA MET A 315 5.11 -4.12 15.20
C MET A 315 6.32 -3.33 15.63
N LYS A 316 6.15 -2.43 16.61
CA LYS A 316 7.21 -1.56 17.16
C LYS A 316 8.00 -0.83 16.07
N THR A 317 7.28 -0.20 15.16
CA THR A 317 7.83 0.54 14.03
C THR A 317 7.48 2.03 14.11
N PRO A 318 8.39 2.93 13.73
CA PRO A 318 8.13 4.38 13.78
C PRO A 318 6.98 4.85 12.87
N HIS A 319 6.67 4.13 11.79
CA HIS A 319 5.59 4.55 10.89
C HIS A 319 4.21 4.53 11.57
N LEU A 320 3.91 3.61 12.49
CA LEU A 320 2.60 3.58 13.17
C LEU A 320 2.37 4.83 14.03
N SER A 321 3.39 5.26 14.78
CA SER A 321 3.29 6.48 15.58
C SER A 321 3.15 7.71 14.70
N LYS A 322 3.81 7.75 13.54
CA LYS A 322 3.61 8.79 12.53
C LYS A 322 2.20 8.76 11.93
N THR A 323 1.70 7.60 11.51
CA THR A 323 0.32 7.42 11.01
C THR A 323 -0.68 8.02 11.98
N LEU A 324 -0.58 7.67 13.27
CA LEU A 324 -1.48 8.17 14.29
C LEU A 324 -1.30 9.67 14.54
N ALA A 325 -0.06 10.16 14.66
CA ALA A 325 0.20 11.58 14.87
C ALA A 325 -0.35 12.46 13.73
N LEU A 326 -0.33 11.95 12.50
CA LEU A 326 -0.95 12.62 11.36
C LEU A 326 -2.47 12.69 11.48
N LEU A 327 -3.11 11.60 11.88
CA LEU A 327 -4.56 11.58 12.12
C LEU A 327 -4.95 12.53 13.25
N GLU A 328 -4.25 12.53 14.39
CA GLU A 328 -4.53 13.45 15.50
C GLU A 328 -4.44 14.91 15.05
N ASN A 329 -3.40 15.26 14.31
CA ASN A 329 -3.22 16.62 13.79
C ASN A 329 -4.36 17.02 12.84
N ILE A 330 -4.86 16.08 12.02
CA ILE A 330 -6.01 16.31 11.15
C ILE A 330 -7.30 16.46 11.99
N TRP A 331 -7.52 15.60 12.98
CA TRP A 331 -8.70 15.63 13.85
C TRP A 331 -8.75 16.89 14.73
N GLU A 332 -7.60 17.39 15.19
CA GLU A 332 -7.48 18.66 15.92
C GLU A 332 -7.80 19.86 15.03
N ARG A 333 -7.34 19.85 13.77
CA ARG A 333 -7.61 20.93 12.80
C ARG A 333 -9.05 20.91 12.28
N CYS A 334 -9.69 19.74 12.30
CA CYS A 334 -11.08 19.57 11.88
C CYS A 334 -11.93 18.86 12.95
N PRO A 335 -12.29 19.59 14.03
CA PRO A 335 -12.96 18.99 15.17
C PRO A 335 -14.33 18.41 14.82
N SER A 336 -15.17 19.10 14.04
CA SER A 336 -16.52 18.61 13.70
C SER A 336 -17.23 19.31 12.51
N ASP A 337 -16.71 20.38 11.89
CA ASP A 337 -17.50 21.20 10.93
C ASP A 337 -16.81 21.53 9.60
N CYS A 338 -15.69 20.89 9.28
CA CYS A 338 -15.01 21.14 8.00
C CYS A 338 -15.67 20.38 6.85
N GLY A 339 -16.19 21.09 5.85
CA GLY A 339 -16.55 20.50 4.56
C GLY A 339 -15.33 19.89 3.84
N PHE A 340 -15.60 18.87 3.02
CA PHE A 340 -14.71 18.07 2.14
C PHE A 340 -13.38 18.70 1.67
N SER A 341 -13.36 20.01 1.42
CA SER A 341 -12.17 20.75 1.02
C SER A 341 -11.02 20.59 2.01
N GLU A 342 -11.21 20.58 3.32
CA GLU A 342 -10.08 20.81 4.25
C GLU A 342 -9.32 19.56 4.73
N SER A 343 -9.89 18.34 4.66
CA SER A 343 -9.22 17.12 5.15
C SER A 343 -8.25 16.52 4.11
N TRP A 344 -8.71 16.30 2.87
CA TRP A 344 -7.84 15.88 1.76
C TRP A 344 -6.93 17.00 1.29
N LYS A 345 -7.41 18.26 1.21
CA LYS A 345 -6.46 19.38 1.06
C LYS A 345 -5.59 19.51 2.29
N GLY A 346 -6.01 19.08 3.47
CA GLY A 346 -5.16 19.01 4.66
C GLY A 346 -3.93 18.12 4.41
N LEU A 347 -4.10 16.96 3.79
CA LEU A 347 -2.99 16.13 3.34
C LEU A 347 -2.14 16.79 2.24
N GLU A 348 -2.75 17.55 1.33
CA GLU A 348 -2.05 18.31 0.29
C GLU A 348 -1.28 19.53 0.85
N ILE A 349 -1.85 20.23 1.83
CA ILE A 349 -1.28 21.38 2.54
C ILE A 349 -0.07 20.93 3.34
N VAL A 350 -0.14 19.74 3.96
CA VAL A 350 0.98 19.19 4.71
C VAL A 350 1.98 18.48 3.78
N LYS A 351 1.69 18.31 2.47
CA LYS A 351 2.54 17.67 1.44
C LYS A 351 3.20 16.39 1.96
N ILE A 352 2.43 15.57 2.69
CA ILE A 352 3.02 14.42 3.35
C ILE A 352 3.15 13.29 2.35
N ASP A 353 4.37 13.12 1.88
CA ASP A 353 4.80 11.91 1.19
C ASP A 353 4.99 10.76 2.20
N PHE A 354 3.87 10.21 2.65
CA PHE A 354 3.82 9.10 3.59
C PHE A 354 2.96 7.97 3.03
N LEU A 355 3.47 6.75 3.15
CA LEU A 355 2.74 5.54 2.81
C LEU A 355 2.38 4.82 4.12
N PRO A 356 1.09 4.77 4.51
CA PRO A 356 0.63 3.96 5.63
C PRO A 356 0.60 2.48 5.21
N TYR A 357 1.76 1.89 4.94
CA TYR A 357 1.90 0.53 4.42
C TYR A 357 1.70 -0.54 5.50
#